data_AF-A0A7C2XEX7-F1
#
_entry.id   AF-A0A7C2XEX7-F1
#
_cell.length_a   1.000
_cell.length_b   1.000
_cell.length_c   1.000
_cell.angle_alpha   90.00
_cell.angle_beta   90.00
_cell.angle_gamma   90.00
#
_symmetry.space_group_name_H-M   'P 1'
#
loop_
_entity.id
_entity.type
_entity.pdbx_description
1 polymer ?
#
loop_
_entity_poly.entity_id
_entity_poly.type
_entity_poly.pdbx_seq_one_letter_code
_entity_poly.pdbx_strand_id
1 'polypeptide(L)' 'ALGNAAPQLKVHINGALNVGVTRTEVVEIIMMMAVYAGFPAALNGMAAAKEVFSERDREGLS' A
#
# COMPACT_ATOMS: atom_id res chain seq x y z
N ALA A 1 -7.38 -15.76 -11.75
CA ALA A 1 -7.12 -14.96 -10.52
C ALA A 1 -6.53 -13.62 -10.94
N LEU A 2 -6.97 -12.49 -10.37
CA LEU A 2 -6.48 -11.14 -10.72
C LEU A 2 -5.03 -10.86 -10.25
N GLY A 3 -4.41 -11.79 -9.52
CA GLY A 3 -2.94 -11.91 -9.34
C GLY A 3 -2.29 -10.95 -8.34
N ASN A 4 -3.01 -9.95 -7.83
CA ASN A 4 -2.44 -8.82 -7.08
C ASN A 4 -2.83 -8.77 -5.58
N ALA A 5 -3.49 -9.82 -5.06
CA ALA A 5 -3.67 -10.08 -3.63
C ALA A 5 -4.00 -8.84 -2.76
N ALA A 6 -4.97 -8.03 -3.21
CA ALA A 6 -5.29 -6.74 -2.60
C ALA A 6 -5.61 -6.80 -1.08
N PRO A 7 -6.36 -7.79 -0.57
CA PRO A 7 -6.58 -7.92 0.88
C PRO A 7 -5.27 -8.10 1.66
N GLN A 8 -4.36 -8.93 1.14
CA GLN A 8 -3.06 -9.19 1.76
C GLN A 8 -2.18 -7.94 1.73
N LEU A 9 -2.19 -7.19 0.62
CA LEU A 9 -1.42 -5.95 0.49
C LEU A 9 -1.79 -4.94 1.58
N LYS A 10 -3.08 -4.75 1.86
CA LYS A 10 -3.52 -3.83 2.93
C LYS A 10 -3.02 -4.23 4.32
N VAL A 11 -3.01 -5.54 4.60
CA VAL A 11 -2.45 -6.07 5.86
C VAL A 11 -0.96 -5.78 5.95
N HIS A 12 -0.21 -5.95 4.86
CA HIS A 12 1.23 -5.68 4.83
C HIS A 12 1.55 -4.19 4.95
N ILE A 13 0.74 -3.30 4.35
CA ILE A 13 0.89 -1.85 4.50
C ILE A 13 0.69 -1.44 5.96
N ASN A 14 -0.36 -1.94 6.61
CA ASN A 14 -0.56 -1.70 8.05
C ASN A 14 0.59 -2.24 8.90
N GLY A 15 1.06 -3.46 8.61
CA GLY A 15 2.23 -4.04 9.28
C GLY A 15 3.48 -3.18 9.12
N ALA A 16 3.76 -2.69 7.90
CA ALA A 16 4.89 -1.82 7.59
C ALA A 16 4.83 -0.52 8.40
N LEU A 17 3.69 0.17 8.42
CA LEU A 17 3.51 1.39 9.21
C LEU A 17 3.68 1.14 10.71
N ASN A 18 3.22 -0.02 11.21
CA ASN A 18 3.36 -0.38 12.62
C ASN A 18 4.80 -0.67 13.05
N VAL A 19 5.69 -1.00 12.12
CA VAL A 19 7.13 -1.22 12.39
C VAL A 19 7.99 -0.01 12.02
N GLY A 20 7.37 1.13 11.71
CA GLY A 20 8.06 2.41 11.51
C GLY A 20 8.37 2.77 10.06
N VAL A 21 7.90 2.00 9.07
CA VAL A 21 7.94 2.43 7.66
C VAL A 21 7.02 3.63 7.50
N THR A 22 7.47 4.66 6.81
CA THR A 22 6.70 5.88 6.57
C THR A 22 5.72 5.70 5.41
N ARG A 23 4.66 6.53 5.39
CA ARG A 23 3.72 6.57 4.25
C ARG A 23 4.42 6.89 2.93
N THR A 24 5.45 7.73 2.97
CA THR A 24 6.27 8.07 1.80
C THR A 24 7.01 6.85 1.27
N GLU A 25 7.68 6.08 2.13
CA GLU A 25 8.38 4.86 1.72
C GLU A 25 7.42 3.80 1.16
N VAL A 26 6.21 3.67 1.73
CA VAL A 26 5.17 2.79 1.17
C VAL A 26 4.81 3.22 -0.27
N VAL A 27 4.62 4.52 -0.49
CA VAL A 27 4.32 5.06 -1.83
C VAL A 27 5.48 4.82 -2.79
N GLU A 28 6.73 5.00 -2.36
CA GLU A 28 7.93 4.73 -3.16
C GLU A 28 8.05 3.27 -3.57
N ILE A 29 7.80 2.34 -2.64
CA ILE A 29 7.79 0.90 -2.94
C ILE A 29 6.73 0.58 -4.00
N ILE A 30 5.53 1.16 -3.88
CA ILE A 30 4.45 0.98 -4.86
C ILE A 30 4.82 1.62 -6.21
N MET A 31 5.51 2.75 -6.23
CA MET A 31 6.02 3.34 -7.47
C MET A 31 7.02 2.40 -8.16
N MET A 32 7.91 1.74 -7.41
CA MET A 32 8.82 0.72 -7.96
C MET A 32 8.07 -0.49 -8.52
N MET A 33 6.89 -0.84 -7.98
CA MET A 33 6.06 -1.90 -8.56
C MET A 33 5.65 -1.62 -10.00
N ALA A 34 5.59 -0.36 -10.44
CA ALA A 34 5.26 -0.05 -11.84
C ALA A 34 6.28 -0.63 -12.81
N VAL A 35 7.56 -0.69 -12.40
CA VAL A 35 8.67 -1.23 -13.18
C VAL A 35 8.70 -2.76 -13.13
N TYR A 36 8.47 -3.36 -11.96
CA TYR A 36 8.64 -4.81 -11.75
C TYR A 36 7.37 -5.64 -11.98
N ALA A 37 6.20 -5.08 -11.67
CA ALA A 37 4.89 -5.74 -11.74
C ALA A 37 3.93 -5.07 -12.74
N GLY A 38 4.36 -3.96 -13.37
CA GLY A 38 3.59 -3.20 -14.35
C GLY A 38 2.69 -2.13 -13.74
N PHE A 39 2.39 -1.11 -14.54
CA PHE A 39 1.53 0.02 -14.16
C PHE A 39 0.17 -0.38 -13.58
N PRO A 40 -0.57 -1.38 -14.13
CA PRO A 40 -1.86 -1.77 -13.55
C PRO A 40 -1.75 -2.30 -12.13
N ALA A 41 -0.67 -3.02 -11.79
CA ALA A 41 -0.45 -3.52 -10.44
C ALA A 41 -0.12 -2.38 -9.47
N ALA A 42 0.74 -1.43 -9.89
CA ALA A 42 1.08 -0.26 -9.10
C ALA A 42 -0.12 0.66 -8.82
N LEU A 43 -0.99 0.88 -9.81
CA LEU A 43 -2.21 1.68 -9.63
C LEU A 43 -3.17 1.04 -8.61
N ASN A 44 -3.37 -0.28 -8.70
CA ASN A 44 -4.15 -1.02 -7.71
C ASN A 44 -3.51 -0.96 -6.31
N GLY A 45 -2.19 -1.04 -6.23
CA GLY A 45 -1.44 -0.88 -4.97
C GLY A 45 -1.62 0.51 -4.37
N MET A 46 -1.59 1.56 -5.20
CA MET A 46 -1.79 2.94 -4.77
C MET A 46 -3.20 3.16 -4.21
N ALA A 47 -4.21 2.58 -4.84
CA ALA A 47 -5.58 2.60 -4.33
C ALA A 47 -5.68 1.92 -2.96
N ALA A 48 -5.06 0.74 -2.80
CA ALA A 48 -5.03 0.04 -1.53
C ALA A 48 -4.31 0.84 -0.42
N ALA A 49 -3.18 1.48 -0.74
CA ALA A 49 -2.46 2.33 0.20
C ALA A 49 -3.28 3.54 0.63
N LYS A 50 -3.96 4.21 -0.32
CA LYS A 50 -4.86 5.32 -0.03
C LYS A 50 -5.99 4.91 0.91
N GLU A 51 -6.57 3.74 0.70
CA GLU A 51 -7.62 3.19 1.58
C GLU A 51 -7.09 2.98 3.00
N VAL A 52 -5.93 2.33 3.16
CA VAL A 52 -5.31 2.11 4.48
C VAL A 52 -4.96 3.42 5.18
N PHE A 53 -4.38 4.39 4.47
CA PHE A 53 -4.05 5.70 5.03
C PHE A 53 -5.31 6.41 5.52
N SER A 54 -6.37 6.38 4.71
CA SER A 54 -7.66 6.99 5.08
C SER A 54 -8.32 6.28 6.26
N GLU A 55 -8.17 4.96 6.39
CA GLU A 55 -8.64 4.18 7.53
C GLU A 55 -7.89 4.57 8.81
N ARG A 56 -6.55 4.59 8.77
CA ARG A 56 -5.71 4.98 9.89
C ARG A 56 -5.93 6.42 10.34
N ASP A 57 -6.13 7.34 9.39
CA ASP A 57 -6.42 8.76 9.70
C ASP A 57 -7.73 8.91 10.48
N ARG A 58 -8.77 8.14 10.14
CA ARG A 58 -10.03 8.13 10.90
C ARG A 58 -9.86 7.54 12.31
N GLU A 59 -8.92 6.63 12.48
CA GLU A 59 -8.61 5.97 13.75
C GLU A 59 -7.58 6.74 14.59
N GLY A 60 -7.02 7.84 14.08
CA GLY A 60 -5.99 8.63 14.76
C GLY A 60 -4.62 7.94 14.79
N LEU A 61 -4.37 7.00 13.89
CA LEU A 61 -3.11 6.27 13.76
C LEU A 61 -2.25 6.94 12.69
N SER A 62 -0.98 7.23 13.01
CA SER A 62 -0.01 7.71 12.00
C SER A 62 0.33 6.61 11.01
#